data_AF-A0A3M1MKE7-F1
#
_entry.id   AF-A0A3M1MKE7-F1
#
_cell.length_a   1.000
_cell.length_b   1.000
_cell.length_c   1.000
_cell.angle_alpha   90.00
_cell.angle_beta   90.00
_cell.angle_gamma   90.00
#
_symmetry.space_group_name_H-M   'P 1'
#
loop_
_entity.id
_entity.type
_entity.pdbx_description
1 polymer ?
#
loop_
_entity_poly.entity_id
_entity_poly.type
_entity_poly.pdbx_seq_one_letter_code
_entity_poly.pdbx_strand_id
1 'polypeptide(L)'
;MEELMVIRCPACDARYRIDPSGVKKQVARVRCPKCGHGFEVSLTARRQRPLVLIVDDANFFRQVVLDILQPLNLDLIKAGDGDEALRLIRTERPDLVILDLKLPGMDGHRLIEEVRADPEIAGIRLLAMSSVFRSEEEVRKVMAAGADDFLNKSFRPEHLLARVQTLLENRA
;
A
#
# COMPACT_ATOMS: atom_id res chain seq x y z
N MET A 1 -0.83 -4.93 -27.66
CA MET A 1 0.58 -4.51 -27.67
C MET A 1 1.20 -5.05 -26.38
N GLU A 2 2.18 -5.94 -26.48
CA GLU A 2 2.89 -6.50 -25.32
C GLU A 2 3.77 -5.40 -24.70
N GLU A 3 3.56 -5.10 -23.42
CA GLU A 3 4.30 -4.05 -22.71
C GLU A 3 5.63 -4.63 -22.19
N LEU A 4 6.70 -4.42 -22.96
CA LEU A 4 8.03 -4.91 -22.62
C LEU A 4 8.67 -4.07 -21.50
N MET A 5 9.13 -4.72 -20.43
CA MET A 5 9.81 -4.06 -19.31
C MET A 5 11.31 -3.89 -19.61
N VAL A 6 11.85 -2.69 -19.40
CA VAL A 6 13.30 -2.42 -19.51
C VAL A 6 13.96 -2.64 -18.15
N ILE A 7 14.98 -3.49 -18.11
CA ILE A 7 15.78 -3.78 -16.91
C ILE A 7 17.27 -3.46 -17.13
N ARG A 8 17.99 -3.13 -16.04
CA ARG A 8 19.42 -2.78 -16.04
C ARG A 8 20.19 -3.81 -15.22
N CYS A 9 21.28 -4.33 -15.79
CA CYS A 9 22.17 -5.23 -15.05
C CYS A 9 22.99 -4.45 -14.02
N PRO A 10 23.02 -4.85 -12.73
CA PRO A 10 23.79 -4.17 -11.69
C PRO A 10 25.32 -4.33 -11.88
N ALA A 11 25.77 -5.35 -12.63
CA ALA A 11 27.19 -5.65 -12.78
C ALA A 11 27.85 -4.98 -14.00
N CYS A 12 27.15 -4.89 -15.14
CA CYS A 12 27.74 -4.42 -16.41
C CYS A 12 26.96 -3.29 -17.10
N ASP A 13 25.92 -2.80 -16.42
CA ASP A 13 25.09 -1.67 -16.82
C ASP A 13 24.23 -1.85 -18.08
N ALA A 14 24.24 -3.05 -18.67
CA ALA A 14 23.46 -3.34 -19.86
C ALA A 14 21.97 -3.15 -19.61
N ARG A 15 21.29 -2.47 -20.55
CA ARG A 15 19.83 -2.35 -20.60
C ARG A 15 19.27 -3.35 -21.60
N TYR A 16 18.24 -4.08 -21.21
CA TYR A 16 17.58 -5.04 -22.08
C TYR A 16 16.11 -5.18 -21.69
N ARG A 17 15.29 -5.67 -22.63
CA ARG A 17 13.86 -5.83 -22.46
C ARG A 17 13.54 -7.27 -22.06
N ILE A 18 12.60 -7.42 -21.15
CA ILE A 18 12.03 -8.72 -20.78
C ILE A 18 10.52 -8.66 -20.95
N ASP A 19 9.95 -9.79 -21.33
CA ASP A 19 8.50 -9.98 -21.32
C ASP A 19 8.08 -10.57 -19.96
N PRO A 20 7.34 -9.81 -19.13
CA PRO A 20 6.86 -10.30 -17.85
C PRO A 20 5.63 -11.21 -17.97
N SER A 21 5.00 -11.32 -19.16
CA SER A 21 3.69 -11.98 -19.36
C SER A 21 3.65 -13.45 -18.92
N GLY A 22 4.79 -14.14 -18.95
CA GLY A 22 4.93 -15.54 -18.54
C GLY A 22 5.21 -15.78 -17.05
N VAL A 23 5.40 -14.73 -16.25
CA VAL A 23 5.89 -14.89 -14.88
C VAL A 23 4.77 -14.78 -13.84
N LYS A 24 4.49 -15.92 -13.19
CA LYS A 24 3.50 -16.02 -12.09
C LYS A 24 4.00 -15.47 -10.75
N LYS A 25 5.29 -15.17 -10.62
CA LYS A 25 5.95 -14.76 -9.36
C LYS A 25 6.33 -13.28 -9.41
N GLN A 26 6.25 -12.59 -8.26
CA GLN A 26 6.60 -11.17 -8.14
C GLN A 26 8.08 -10.89 -8.44
N VAL A 27 8.95 -11.89 -8.29
CA VAL A 27 10.37 -11.80 -8.55
C VAL A 27 10.76 -12.85 -9.58
N ALA A 28 11.49 -12.44 -10.62
CA ALA A 28 12.17 -13.36 -11.52
C ALA A 28 13.67 -13.25 -11.37
N ARG A 29 14.34 -14.39 -11.37
CA ARG A 29 15.77 -14.46 -11.57
C ARG A 29 16.06 -14.38 -13.06
N VAL A 30 16.69 -13.30 -13.48
CA VAL A 30 17.10 -13.06 -14.87
C VAL A 30 18.61 -13.20 -14.98
N ARG A 31 19.07 -13.56 -16.18
CA ARG A 31 20.50 -13.59 -16.51
C ARG A 31 20.79 -12.50 -17.53
N CYS A 32 21.76 -11.64 -17.24
CA CYS A 32 22.16 -10.61 -18.17
C CYS A 32 22.71 -11.22 -19.47
N PRO A 33 22.20 -10.82 -20.66
CA PRO A 33 22.71 -11.33 -21.93
C PRO A 33 24.12 -10.80 -22.26
N LYS A 34 24.55 -9.66 -21.67
CA LYS A 34 25.87 -9.08 -21.90
C LYS A 34 26.97 -9.76 -21.07
N CYS A 35 26.75 -9.99 -19.78
CA CYS A 35 27.80 -10.48 -18.87
C CYS A 35 27.48 -11.80 -18.15
N GLY A 36 26.29 -12.38 -18.35
CA GLY A 36 25.90 -13.63 -17.70
C GLY A 36 25.57 -13.51 -16.21
N HIS A 37 25.66 -12.32 -15.60
CA HIS A 37 25.33 -12.08 -14.19
C HIS A 37 23.84 -12.39 -13.94
N GLY A 38 23.57 -13.26 -12.97
CA GLY A 38 22.22 -13.61 -12.55
C GLY A 38 21.76 -12.72 -11.40
N PHE A 39 20.64 -12.03 -11.55
CA PHE A 39 20.08 -11.15 -10.53
C PHE A 39 18.56 -11.24 -10.50
N GLU A 40 17.97 -10.78 -9.41
CA GLU A 40 16.53 -10.75 -9.23
C GLU A 40 15.96 -9.42 -9.73
N VAL A 41 14.86 -9.50 -10.46
CA VAL A 41 14.07 -8.35 -10.89
C VAL A 41 12.65 -8.51 -10.37
N SER A 42 12.11 -7.42 -9.81
CA SER A 42 10.69 -7.37 -9.50
C SER A 42 9.91 -7.24 -10.82
N LEU A 43 9.01 -8.18 -11.06
CA LEU A 43 8.15 -8.25 -12.25
C LEU A 43 6.74 -7.80 -11.97
N THR A 44 6.48 -7.19 -10.81
CA THR A 44 5.27 -6.40 -10.67
C THR A 44 5.35 -5.32 -11.73
N ALA A 45 4.58 -5.47 -12.82
CA ALA A 45 4.23 -4.35 -13.66
C ALA A 45 3.88 -3.23 -12.69
N ARG A 46 4.67 -2.15 -12.66
CA ARG A 46 4.35 -1.02 -11.79
C ARG A 46 2.93 -0.64 -12.19
N ARG A 47 1.96 -0.82 -11.28
CA ARG A 47 0.62 -0.29 -11.51
C ARG A 47 0.85 1.17 -11.92
N GLN A 48 0.30 1.58 -13.06
CA GLN A 48 0.51 2.95 -13.57
C GLN A 48 0.05 4.00 -12.55
N ARG A 49 -0.85 3.58 -11.65
CA ARG A 49 -1.41 4.35 -10.54
C ARG A 49 -1.24 3.56 -9.24
N PRO A 50 -0.85 4.21 -8.14
CA PRO A 50 -0.85 3.55 -6.84
C PRO A 50 -2.26 3.09 -6.45
N LEU A 51 -2.36 1.90 -5.86
CA LEU A 51 -3.63 1.38 -5.33
C LEU A 51 -3.78 1.75 -3.86
N VAL A 52 -4.91 2.35 -3.49
CA VAL A 52 -5.24 2.69 -2.10
C VAL A 52 -6.49 1.95 -1.65
N LEU A 53 -6.41 1.29 -0.50
CA LEU A 53 -7.54 0.63 0.16
C LEU A 53 -8.06 1.49 1.31
N ILE A 54 -9.36 1.79 1.31
CA ILE A 54 -10.05 2.52 2.38
C ILE A 54 -10.84 1.53 3.23
N VAL A 55 -10.54 1.45 4.52
CA VAL A 55 -11.17 0.54 5.49
C VAL A 55 -11.87 1.34 6.57
N ASP A 56 -13.18 1.20 6.66
CA ASP A 56 -14.03 1.87 7.65
C ASP A 56 -15.36 1.12 7.69
N ASP A 57 -16.08 1.05 8.80
CA ASP A 57 -17.41 0.42 8.83
C ASP A 57 -18.50 1.37 8.31
N ALA A 58 -18.32 2.67 8.50
CA ALA A 58 -19.23 3.70 8.03
C ALA A 58 -19.08 3.95 6.52
N ASN A 59 -20.06 3.46 5.74
CA ASN A 59 -20.15 3.69 4.29
C ASN A 59 -19.97 5.17 3.91
N PHE A 60 -20.58 6.07 4.68
CA PHE A 60 -20.48 7.51 4.47
C PHE A 60 -19.03 8.00 4.55
N PHE A 61 -18.28 7.55 5.56
CA PHE A 61 -16.90 8.00 5.74
C PHE A 61 -15.99 7.47 4.64
N ARG A 62 -16.19 6.22 4.21
CA ARG A 62 -15.49 5.68 3.03
C ARG A 62 -15.73 6.55 1.80
N GLN A 63 -16.98 6.99 1.58
CA GLN A 63 -17.30 7.85 0.45
C GLN A 63 -16.62 9.23 0.54
N VAL A 64 -16.60 9.84 1.73
CA VAL A 64 -15.90 11.12 1.96
C VAL A 64 -14.41 11.00 1.62
N VAL A 65 -13.74 9.94 2.08
CA VAL A 65 -12.32 9.69 1.76
C VAL A 65 -12.12 9.50 0.25
N LEU A 66 -12.98 8.71 -0.40
CA LEU A 66 -12.93 8.50 -1.85
C LEU A 66 -13.05 9.83 -2.62
N ASP A 67 -14.03 10.66 -2.27
CA ASP A 67 -14.28 11.94 -2.93
C ASP A 67 -13.10 12.91 -2.77
N ILE A 68 -12.47 12.94 -1.58
CA ILE A 68 -11.28 13.76 -1.32
C ILE A 68 -10.09 13.28 -2.16
N LEU A 69 -9.92 11.97 -2.33
CA LEU A 69 -8.80 11.39 -3.08
C LEU A 69 -9.02 11.33 -4.59
N GLN A 70 -10.26 11.52 -5.07
CA GLN A 70 -10.63 11.46 -6.49
C GLN A 70 -9.80 12.36 -7.42
N PRO A 71 -9.33 13.56 -7.00
CA PRO A 71 -8.46 14.39 -7.83
C PRO A 71 -7.05 13.81 -8.03
N LEU A 72 -6.64 12.83 -7.22
CA LEU A 72 -5.35 12.17 -7.34
C LEU A 72 -5.42 11.05 -8.39
N ASN A 73 -4.31 10.80 -9.08
CA ASN A 73 -4.19 9.74 -10.08
C ASN A 73 -3.95 8.36 -9.40
N LEU A 74 -4.93 7.92 -8.60
CA LEU A 74 -4.90 6.70 -7.78
C LEU A 74 -5.99 5.71 -8.25
N ASP A 75 -5.73 4.42 -8.02
CA ASP A 75 -6.79 3.41 -8.02
C ASP A 75 -7.31 3.27 -6.58
N LEU A 76 -8.64 3.19 -6.40
CA LEU A 76 -9.26 3.20 -5.08
C LEU A 76 -10.17 1.98 -4.91
N ILE A 77 -9.98 1.24 -3.81
CA ILE A 77 -10.85 0.14 -3.38
C ILE A 77 -11.28 0.34 -1.92
N LYS A 78 -12.33 -0.36 -1.49
CA LYS A 78 -12.92 -0.18 -0.15
C LYS A 78 -13.23 -1.50 0.53
N ALA A 79 -13.13 -1.51 1.85
CA ALA A 79 -13.58 -2.60 2.72
C ALA A 79 -14.45 -2.05 3.85
N GLY A 80 -15.50 -2.78 4.22
CA GLY A 80 -16.41 -2.44 5.32
C GLY A 80 -15.99 -3.01 6.67
N ASP A 81 -15.09 -3.99 6.68
CA ASP A 81 -14.66 -4.69 7.89
C ASP A 81 -13.21 -5.20 7.78
N GLY A 82 -12.66 -5.64 8.90
CA GLY A 82 -11.27 -6.11 8.99
C GLY A 82 -10.98 -7.38 8.21
N ASP A 83 -11.94 -8.31 8.11
CA ASP A 83 -11.76 -9.57 7.38
C ASP A 83 -11.72 -9.32 5.87
N GLU A 84 -12.61 -8.46 5.37
CA GLU A 84 -12.58 -7.98 3.98
C GLU A 84 -11.30 -7.22 3.69
N ALA A 85 -10.88 -6.32 4.60
CA ALA A 85 -9.63 -5.60 4.44
C ALA A 85 -8.44 -6.53 4.34
N LEU A 86 -8.31 -7.52 5.22
CA LEU A 86 -7.18 -8.45 5.20
C LEU A 86 -7.17 -9.33 3.94
N ARG A 87 -8.35 -9.77 3.47
CA ARG A 87 -8.47 -10.47 2.19
C ARG A 87 -7.96 -9.59 1.04
N LEU A 88 -8.47 -8.37 0.94
CA LEU A 88 -8.08 -7.42 -0.13
C LEU A 88 -6.60 -7.04 -0.04
N ILE A 89 -6.05 -6.86 1.16
CA ILE A 89 -4.63 -6.59 1.37
C ILE A 89 -3.78 -7.72 0.77
N ARG A 90 -4.13 -8.98 1.03
CA ARG A 90 -3.40 -10.14 0.53
C ARG A 90 -3.57 -10.38 -0.96
N THR A 91 -4.75 -10.12 -1.52
CA THR A 91 -5.03 -10.36 -2.94
C THR A 91 -4.59 -9.21 -3.84
N GLU A 92 -4.91 -7.98 -3.46
CA GLU A 92 -4.68 -6.78 -4.29
C GLU A 92 -3.33 -6.14 -4.04
N ARG A 93 -2.73 -6.35 -2.85
CA ARG A 93 -1.45 -5.75 -2.43
C ARG A 93 -1.46 -4.22 -2.65
N PRO A 94 -2.37 -3.48 -1.99
CA PRO A 94 -2.44 -2.04 -2.12
C PRO A 94 -1.12 -1.40 -1.67
N ASP A 95 -0.82 -0.23 -2.23
CA ASP A 95 0.35 0.57 -1.86
C ASP A 95 0.17 1.30 -0.54
N LEU A 96 -1.09 1.65 -0.24
CA LEU A 96 -1.51 2.30 0.99
C LEU A 96 -2.85 1.74 1.44
N VAL A 97 -2.95 1.46 2.73
CA VAL A 97 -4.21 1.20 3.42
C VAL A 97 -4.48 2.37 4.34
N ILE A 98 -5.65 2.98 4.17
CA ILE A 98 -6.18 3.99 5.09
C ILE A 98 -7.26 3.29 5.92
N LEU A 99 -7.02 3.08 7.20
CA LEU A 99 -7.89 2.26 8.05
C LEU A 99 -8.41 3.02 9.27
N ASP A 100 -9.69 2.81 9.58
CA ASP A 100 -10.21 3.14 10.90
C ASP A 100 -9.70 2.16 11.95
N LEU A 101 -9.39 2.66 13.14
CA LEU A 101 -9.03 1.80 14.27
C LEU A 101 -10.26 1.17 14.95
N LYS A 102 -11.43 1.78 14.79
CA LYS A 102 -12.68 1.26 15.35
C LYS A 102 -13.48 0.50 14.30
N LEU A 103 -13.09 -0.75 14.04
CA LEU A 103 -13.89 -1.64 13.20
C LEU A 103 -14.72 -2.61 14.08
N PRO A 104 -15.93 -2.99 13.65
CA PRO A 104 -16.69 -4.04 14.30
C PRO A 104 -16.01 -5.40 14.07
N GLY A 105 -15.88 -6.22 15.13
CA GLY A 105 -15.37 -7.59 15.05
C GLY A 105 -13.84 -7.74 15.00
N MET A 106 -13.11 -6.74 14.50
CA MET A 106 -11.65 -6.70 14.49
C MET A 106 -11.15 -5.34 14.98
N ASP A 107 -10.20 -5.32 15.90
CA ASP A 107 -9.53 -4.07 16.30
C ASP A 107 -8.58 -3.64 15.17
N GLY A 108 -8.66 -2.39 14.70
CA GLY A 108 -7.75 -1.91 13.65
C GLY A 108 -6.27 -1.95 14.07
N HIS A 109 -5.98 -1.92 15.38
CA HIS A 109 -4.64 -2.22 15.90
C HIS A 109 -4.18 -3.64 15.52
N ARG A 110 -5.06 -4.62 15.66
CA ARG A 110 -4.78 -6.01 15.31
C ARG A 110 -4.56 -6.18 13.81
N LEU A 111 -5.34 -5.48 12.97
CA LEU A 111 -5.11 -5.50 11.52
C LEU A 111 -3.70 -4.99 11.17
N ILE A 112 -3.24 -3.91 11.82
CA ILE A 112 -1.88 -3.38 11.63
C ILE A 112 -0.85 -4.44 12.03
N GLU A 113 -1.00 -5.05 13.21
CA GLU A 113 -0.09 -6.08 13.70
C GLU A 113 -0.04 -7.29 12.76
N GLU A 114 -1.19 -7.75 12.26
CA GLU A 114 -1.27 -8.87 11.32
C GLU A 114 -0.60 -8.55 9.98
N VAL A 115 -0.74 -7.32 9.46
CA VAL A 115 -0.03 -6.87 8.26
C VAL A 115 1.48 -6.84 8.51
N ARG A 116 1.93 -6.34 9.66
CA ARG A 116 3.36 -6.26 9.99
C ARG A 116 4.00 -7.61 10.28
N ALA A 117 3.23 -8.57 10.77
CA ALA A 117 3.70 -9.93 11.03
C ALA A 117 3.89 -10.77 9.76
N ASP A 118 3.23 -10.41 8.65
CA ASP A 118 3.28 -11.15 7.39
C ASP A 118 4.35 -10.54 6.46
N PRO A 119 5.49 -11.22 6.21
CA PRO A 119 6.61 -10.67 5.44
C PRO A 119 6.26 -10.27 4.02
N GLU A 120 5.20 -10.85 3.44
CA GLU A 120 4.81 -10.53 2.06
C GLU A 120 4.00 -9.22 1.96
N ILE A 121 3.35 -8.78 3.04
CA ILE A 121 2.54 -7.55 3.10
C ILE A 121 3.08 -6.50 4.07
N ALA A 122 4.10 -6.83 4.87
CA ALA A 122 4.68 -5.93 5.87
C ALA A 122 5.19 -4.61 5.30
N GLY A 123 5.49 -4.54 4.00
CA GLY A 123 5.92 -3.32 3.31
C GLY A 123 4.80 -2.36 2.88
N ILE A 124 3.53 -2.74 3.02
CA ILE A 124 2.38 -1.89 2.66
C ILE A 124 2.30 -0.70 3.60
N ARG A 125 2.03 0.50 3.08
CA ARG A 125 1.87 1.68 3.94
C ARG A 125 0.53 1.67 4.66
N LEU A 126 0.52 2.05 5.93
CA LEU A 126 -0.65 2.05 6.79
C LEU A 126 -0.86 3.45 7.38
N LEU A 127 -1.94 4.12 6.96
CA LEU A 127 -2.41 5.39 7.53
C LEU A 127 -3.60 5.11 8.44
N ALA A 128 -3.37 5.16 9.76
CA ALA A 128 -4.43 4.98 10.73
C ALA A 128 -5.31 6.22 10.87
N MET A 129 -6.62 6.03 11.01
CA MET A 129 -7.59 7.07 11.29
C MET A 129 -8.45 6.73 12.51
N SER A 130 -8.89 7.74 13.25
CA SER A 130 -9.96 7.55 14.25
C SER A 130 -10.50 8.90 14.75
N SER A 131 -11.75 8.86 15.23
CA SER A 131 -12.44 10.01 15.84
C SER A 131 -12.15 10.19 17.33
N VAL A 132 -11.48 9.22 17.98
CA VAL A 132 -11.41 9.14 19.44
C VAL A 132 -10.05 9.50 20.02
N PHE A 133 -9.05 9.74 19.17
CA PHE A 133 -7.75 10.18 19.63
C PHE A 133 -7.83 11.54 20.32
N ARG A 134 -7.64 11.52 21.64
CA ARG A 134 -7.61 12.69 22.52
C ARG A 134 -6.27 12.83 23.25
N SER A 135 -5.36 11.88 23.09
CA SER A 135 -4.08 11.85 23.82
C SER A 135 -2.89 11.38 22.97
N GLU A 136 -1.68 11.82 23.33
CA GLU A 136 -0.42 11.37 22.75
C GLU A 136 -0.17 9.86 22.99
N GLU A 137 -0.68 9.31 24.09
CA GLU A 137 -0.52 7.90 24.43
C GLU A 137 -1.18 6.99 23.40
N GLU A 138 -2.39 7.32 22.96
CA GLU A 138 -3.08 6.57 21.92
C GLU A 138 -2.25 6.61 20.62
N VAL A 139 -1.76 7.79 20.22
CA VAL A 139 -0.93 7.92 19.00
C VAL A 139 0.31 7.03 19.12
N ARG A 140 0.93 7.01 20.30
CA ARG A 140 2.08 6.14 20.57
C ARG A 140 1.73 4.66 20.41
N LYS A 141 0.54 4.23 20.84
CA LYS A 141 0.07 2.83 20.70
C LYS A 141 -0.12 2.44 19.24
N VAL A 142 -0.73 3.29 18.41
CA VAL A 142 -0.93 2.97 16.99
C VAL A 142 0.38 2.94 16.21
N MET A 143 1.29 3.86 16.51
CA MET A 143 2.63 3.84 15.91
C MET A 143 3.44 2.63 16.37
N ALA A 144 3.32 2.22 17.64
CA ALA A 144 3.98 1.02 18.17
C ALA A 144 3.43 -0.28 17.56
N ALA A 145 2.15 -0.33 17.20
CA ALA A 145 1.56 -1.44 16.44
C ALA A 145 2.14 -1.53 15.01
N GLY A 146 2.67 -0.41 14.49
CA GLY A 146 3.38 -0.36 13.22
C GLY A 146 2.69 0.47 12.14
N ALA A 147 1.74 1.35 12.47
CA ALA A 147 1.25 2.34 11.50
C ALA A 147 2.39 3.25 11.03
N ASP A 148 2.36 3.65 9.76
CA ASP A 148 3.35 4.58 9.19
C ASP A 148 3.01 6.03 9.52
N ASP A 149 1.72 6.33 9.63
CA ASP A 149 1.22 7.65 9.99
C ASP A 149 -0.20 7.57 10.57
N PHE A 150 -0.67 8.70 11.07
CA PHE A 150 -1.96 8.83 11.73
C PHE A 150 -2.68 10.13 11.32
N LEU A 151 -4.02 10.06 11.24
CA LEU A 151 -4.88 11.23 11.00
C LEU A 151 -6.20 11.17 11.80
N ASN A 152 -6.50 12.20 12.57
CA ASN A 152 -7.80 12.32 13.24
C ASN A 152 -8.92 12.56 12.21
N LYS A 153 -10.05 11.84 12.31
CA LYS A 153 -11.19 11.97 11.36
C LYS A 153 -11.83 13.36 11.29
N SER A 154 -11.58 14.23 12.28
CA SER A 154 -11.91 15.67 12.23
C SER A 154 -10.88 16.46 11.40
N PHE A 155 -10.42 15.88 10.28
CA PHE A 155 -9.40 16.48 9.42
C PHE A 155 -10.00 17.46 8.43
N ARG A 156 -9.15 18.35 7.92
CA ARG A 156 -9.42 19.08 6.68
C ARG A 156 -8.97 18.23 5.49
N PRO A 157 -9.66 18.28 4.33
CA PRO A 157 -9.29 17.49 3.14
C PRO A 157 -7.81 17.61 2.75
N GLU A 158 -7.26 18.81 2.83
CA GLU A 158 -5.85 19.09 2.54
C GLU A 158 -4.87 18.25 3.39
N HIS A 159 -5.22 17.93 4.63
CA HIS A 159 -4.36 17.12 5.52
C HIS A 159 -4.32 15.66 5.07
N LEU A 160 -5.46 15.11 4.64
CA LEU A 160 -5.52 13.75 4.10
C LEU A 160 -4.71 13.65 2.80
N LEU A 161 -4.87 14.62 1.89
CA LEU A 161 -4.13 14.67 0.63
C LEU A 161 -2.61 14.69 0.87
N ALA A 162 -2.14 15.57 1.76
CA ALA A 162 -0.71 15.70 2.05
C ALA A 162 -0.11 14.41 2.64
N ARG A 163 -0.84 13.73 3.53
CA ARG A 163 -0.42 12.46 4.15
C ARG A 163 -0.33 11.34 3.12
N VAL A 164 -1.37 11.20 2.27
CA VAL A 164 -1.41 10.19 1.20
C VAL A 164 -0.26 10.41 0.22
N GLN A 165 -0.02 11.65 -0.22
CA GLN A 165 1.10 11.96 -1.10
C GLN A 165 2.45 11.61 -0.47
N THR A 166 2.69 12.05 0.78
CA THR A 166 3.92 11.77 1.52
C THR A 166 4.19 10.27 1.67
N LEU A 167 3.14 9.48 1.97
CA LEU A 167 3.27 8.04 2.14
C LEU A 167 3.56 7.31 0.81
N LEU A 168 3.00 7.81 -0.31
CA LEU A 168 3.18 7.21 -1.64
C LEU A 168 4.48 7.66 -2.34
N GLU A 169 4.99 8.86 -2.06
CA GLU A 169 6.22 9.40 -2.65
C GLU A 169 7.49 8.69 -2.16
N ASN A 170 7.49 8.20 -0.91
CA ASN A 170 8.63 7.53 -0.28
C ASN A 170 8.85 6.06 -0.75
N ARG A 171 8.57 5.77 -2.02
CA ARG A 171 8.70 4.46 -2.70
C ARG A 171 10.16 4.14 -3.11
N ALA A 172 11.14 4.66 -2.35
CA ALA A 172 12.57 4.58 -2.64
C ALA A 172 13.10 3.13 -2.63
#